data_AF-A0A8B6E940-F1
#
_entry.id   AF-A0A8B6E940-F1
#
_cell.length_a   1.000
_cell.length_b   1.000
_cell.length_c   1.000
_cell.angle_alpha   90.00
_cell.angle_beta   90.00
_cell.angle_gamma   90.00
#
_symmetry.space_group_name_H-M   'P 1'
#
loop_
_entity.id
_entity.type
_entity.pdbx_description
1 polymer ?
#
loop_
_entity_poly.entity_id
_entity_poly.type
_entity_poly.pdbx_seq_one_letter_code
_entity_poly.pdbx_strand_id
1 'polypeptide(L)'
;MSRKSNLVPDSVDSFDCKRQLTRGKVFMHERVAIVVFEWTKTIQCGERILKIPLVKIDDSILCPVTAYNRMCRMIPAPEEYPAFVIKRNASLKTVTYKQFQSKLKRIISLTGRDPRLYSTHSFRRGGASFAFQARVPSELIQLHGDWASDAYKLYLNFTMQERNYLLQSQWPNFYNIFSDITNKHVLVLSDSICKHLSGISNMDLQAYSGARISTIKKKLDQGEINLSNYSYCLIHVGTNDVRDFSVDRIIADFRELFVKFKSLSPHIKLYISSILPRPVDFDLTGFKCA
;
A
#
# COMPACT_ATOMS: atom_id res chain seq x y z
N MET A 1 -7.37 -12.58 -0.11
CA MET A 1 -7.91 -12.03 1.15
C MET A 1 -8.44 -13.11 2.09
N SER A 2 -7.95 -13.13 3.33
CA SER A 2 -8.46 -13.96 4.43
C SER A 2 -9.91 -13.59 4.81
N ARG A 3 -10.78 -14.59 4.92
CA ARG A 3 -12.21 -14.46 5.28
C ARG A 3 -12.47 -14.90 6.70
N LYS A 4 -13.66 -14.52 7.21
CA LYS A 4 -14.20 -15.07 8.46
C LYS A 4 -14.15 -16.60 8.50
N SER A 5 -14.44 -17.25 7.37
CA SER A 5 -14.46 -18.70 7.23
C SER A 5 -13.07 -19.31 7.33
N ASN A 6 -12.00 -18.53 7.12
CA ASN A 6 -10.63 -18.99 7.38
C ASN A 6 -10.30 -18.94 8.88
N LEU A 7 -10.94 -18.08 9.67
CA LEU A 7 -10.63 -17.91 11.09
C LEU A 7 -11.47 -18.84 11.97
N VAL A 8 -12.76 -18.99 11.63
CA VAL A 8 -13.72 -19.79 12.39
C VAL A 8 -14.65 -20.55 11.43
N PRO A 9 -14.96 -21.83 11.71
CA PRO A 9 -15.90 -22.61 10.90
C PRO A 9 -17.36 -22.23 11.19
N ASP A 10 -18.28 -22.60 10.29
CA ASP A 10 -19.72 -22.33 10.48
C ASP A 10 -20.34 -23.24 11.56
N SER A 11 -19.90 -24.49 11.63
CA SER A 11 -20.22 -25.44 12.70
C SER A 11 -18.94 -26.09 13.26
N VAL A 12 -19.08 -26.85 14.36
CA VAL A 12 -17.95 -27.59 14.93
C VAL A 12 -17.47 -28.67 13.96
N ASP A 13 -18.42 -29.38 13.34
CA ASP A 13 -18.13 -30.52 12.45
C ASP A 13 -17.62 -30.08 11.07
N SER A 14 -17.83 -28.81 10.70
CA SER A 14 -17.35 -28.26 9.42
C SER A 14 -15.90 -27.73 9.49
N PHE A 15 -15.15 -28.05 10.54
CA PHE A 15 -13.75 -27.64 10.65
C PHE A 15 -12.87 -28.50 9.73
N ASP A 16 -12.05 -27.84 8.92
CA ASP A 16 -11.06 -28.45 8.04
C ASP A 16 -9.71 -27.77 8.27
N CYS A 17 -8.74 -28.49 8.83
CA CYS A 17 -7.41 -27.95 9.13
C CYS A 17 -6.63 -27.49 7.90
N LYS A 18 -7.03 -27.88 6.68
CA LYS A 18 -6.43 -27.41 5.43
C LYS A 18 -7.02 -26.07 4.95
N ARG A 19 -8.25 -25.74 5.38
CA ARG A 19 -8.98 -24.54 4.93
C ARG A 19 -9.09 -23.45 6.00
N GLN A 20 -9.12 -23.86 7.26
CA GLN A 20 -9.20 -22.97 8.42
C GLN A 20 -7.88 -22.88 9.18
N LEU A 21 -7.69 -21.74 9.82
CA LEU A 21 -6.50 -21.40 10.57
C LEU A 21 -6.36 -22.32 11.79
N THR A 22 -5.23 -23.01 11.88
CA THR A 22 -4.83 -23.80 13.04
C THR A 22 -3.80 -23.06 13.87
N ARG A 23 -3.51 -23.58 15.08
CA ARG A 23 -2.49 -22.99 15.95
C ARG A 23 -1.10 -23.05 15.34
N GLY A 24 -0.76 -24.15 14.68
CA GLY A 24 0.52 -24.35 14.00
C GLY A 24 0.72 -23.43 12.79
N LYS A 25 -0.30 -22.69 12.36
CA LYS A 25 -0.20 -21.66 11.31
C LYS A 25 -0.05 -20.23 11.87
N VAL A 26 0.14 -20.09 13.18
CA VAL A 26 0.43 -18.80 13.84
C VAL A 26 1.79 -18.87 14.52
N PHE A 27 2.79 -18.28 13.87
CA PHE A 27 4.17 -18.28 14.34
C PHE A 27 4.42 -17.04 15.19
N MET A 28 4.75 -17.24 16.47
CA MET A 28 4.95 -16.14 17.41
C MET A 28 6.45 -15.83 17.54
N HIS A 29 6.81 -14.57 17.37
CA HIS A 29 8.13 -14.01 17.68
C HIS A 29 7.99 -12.87 18.69
N GLU A 30 9.09 -12.38 19.25
CA GLU A 30 9.08 -11.35 20.31
C GLU A 30 8.26 -10.09 19.97
N ARG A 31 8.35 -9.62 18.71
CA ARG A 31 7.74 -8.36 18.25
C ARG A 31 6.70 -8.52 17.15
N VAL A 32 6.54 -9.72 16.61
CA VAL A 32 5.64 -9.99 15.48
C VAL A 32 5.06 -11.38 15.60
N ALA A 33 3.78 -11.53 15.24
CA ALA A 33 3.19 -12.83 14.96
C ALA A 33 2.94 -12.94 13.46
N ILE A 34 3.32 -14.05 12.84
CA ILE A 34 3.07 -14.31 11.42
C ILE A 34 1.91 -15.30 11.33
N VAL A 35 0.81 -14.86 10.71
CA VAL A 35 -0.34 -15.71 10.43
C VAL A 35 -0.25 -16.21 9.00
N VAL A 36 -0.29 -17.53 8.82
CA VAL A 36 -0.12 -18.19 7.53
C VAL A 36 -1.45 -18.76 7.04
N PHE A 37 -1.84 -18.40 5.83
CA PHE A 37 -3.00 -18.93 5.14
C PHE A 37 -2.57 -19.65 3.86
N GLU A 38 -2.85 -20.94 3.79
CA GLU A 38 -2.64 -21.78 2.59
C GLU A 38 -3.89 -21.84 1.72
N TRP A 39 -5.04 -21.45 2.28
CA TRP A 39 -6.32 -21.43 1.58
C TRP A 39 -7.09 -20.15 1.90
N THR A 40 -7.58 -19.45 0.88
CA THR A 40 -8.47 -18.29 1.02
C THR A 40 -9.43 -18.20 -0.17
N LYS A 41 -10.32 -17.21 -0.20
CA LYS A 41 -11.18 -16.97 -1.38
C LYS A 41 -10.40 -16.76 -2.68
N THR A 42 -9.18 -16.25 -2.58
CA THR A 42 -8.31 -15.92 -3.71
C THR A 42 -7.08 -16.83 -3.76
N ILE A 43 -7.11 -17.92 -2.99
CA ILE A 43 -6.08 -18.97 -2.94
C ILE A 43 -6.86 -20.29 -2.79
N GLN A 44 -7.53 -20.72 -3.85
CA GLN A 44 -8.42 -21.89 -3.78
C GLN A 44 -7.72 -23.18 -4.24
N CYS A 45 -6.64 -23.04 -5.00
CA CYS A 45 -5.88 -24.13 -5.61
C CYS A 45 -4.49 -24.30 -4.97
N GLY A 46 -4.20 -23.59 -3.87
CA GLY A 46 -2.88 -23.60 -3.24
C GLY A 46 -1.81 -22.91 -4.08
N GLU A 47 -2.21 -22.02 -4.98
CA GLU A 47 -1.34 -21.33 -5.94
C GLU A 47 -0.29 -20.42 -5.28
N ARG A 48 -0.47 -20.08 -4.00
CA ARG A 48 0.51 -19.34 -3.17
C ARG A 48 0.18 -19.45 -1.69
N ILE A 49 1.10 -19.01 -0.84
CA ILE A 49 0.90 -18.90 0.61
C ILE A 49 0.76 -17.42 0.98
N LEU A 50 -0.32 -17.06 1.69
CA LEU A 50 -0.49 -15.72 2.24
C LEU A 50 0.08 -15.65 3.66
N LYS A 51 1.06 -14.77 3.88
CA LYS A 51 1.64 -14.49 5.19
C LYS A 51 1.24 -13.09 5.63
N ILE A 52 0.56 -12.98 6.78
CA ILE A 52 0.15 -11.68 7.34
C ILE A 52 0.94 -11.44 8.63
N PRO A 53 1.86 -10.47 8.66
CA PRO A 53 2.54 -10.06 9.88
C PRO A 53 1.61 -9.21 10.76
N LEU A 54 1.51 -9.57 12.04
CA LEU A 54 0.84 -8.81 13.09
C LEU A 54 1.91 -8.27 14.03
N VAL A 55 2.10 -6.95 14.01
CA VAL A 55 3.07 -6.28 14.88
C VAL A 55 2.52 -6.25 16.31
N LYS A 56 3.37 -6.63 17.27
CA LYS A 56 3.03 -6.50 18.69
C LYS A 56 2.92 -5.02 19.04
N ILE A 57 1.87 -4.69 19.80
CA ILE A 57 1.62 -3.35 20.32
C ILE A 57 1.96 -3.44 21.80
N ASP A 58 3.11 -2.91 22.18
CA ASP A 58 3.57 -2.95 23.56
C ASP A 58 2.60 -2.18 24.47
N ASP A 59 2.43 -2.70 25.69
CA ASP A 59 1.57 -2.16 26.75
C ASP A 59 0.08 -1.94 26.40
N SER A 60 -0.38 -2.46 25.27
CA SER A 60 -1.79 -2.35 24.85
C SER A 60 -2.59 -3.59 25.21
N ILE A 61 -3.67 -3.38 25.98
CA ILE A 61 -4.69 -4.42 26.23
C ILE A 61 -5.43 -4.86 24.96
N LEU A 62 -5.35 -4.07 23.88
CA LEU A 62 -5.94 -4.36 22.58
C LEU A 62 -4.96 -5.04 21.63
N CYS A 63 -3.74 -5.36 22.06
CA CYS A 63 -2.75 -6.02 21.22
C CYS A 63 -3.23 -7.43 20.82
N PRO A 64 -3.42 -7.72 19.51
CA PRO A 64 -3.87 -9.02 19.06
C PRO A 64 -2.85 -10.13 19.34
N VAL A 65 -1.54 -9.82 19.25
CA VAL A 65 -0.46 -10.76 19.56
C VAL A 65 -0.50 -11.18 21.03
N THR A 66 -0.57 -10.20 21.94
CA THR A 66 -0.66 -10.46 23.38
C THR A 66 -1.95 -11.22 23.74
N ALA A 67 -3.08 -10.82 23.16
CA ALA A 67 -4.37 -11.47 23.39
C ALA A 67 -4.37 -12.94 22.93
N TYR A 68 -3.82 -13.23 21.74
CA TYR A 68 -3.72 -14.59 21.23
C TYR A 68 -2.77 -15.44 22.08
N ASN A 69 -1.60 -14.92 22.44
CA ASN A 69 -0.65 -15.64 23.29
C ASN A 69 -1.26 -15.98 24.66
N ARG A 70 -1.97 -15.02 25.26
CA ARG A 70 -2.70 -15.23 26.53
C ARG A 70 -3.75 -16.33 26.39
N MET A 71 -4.53 -16.33 25.31
CA MET A 71 -5.49 -17.41 25.04
C MET A 71 -4.79 -18.77 24.94
N CYS A 72 -3.69 -18.87 24.21
CA CYS A 72 -2.94 -20.12 24.06
C CYS A 72 -2.41 -20.66 25.39
N ARG A 73 -1.93 -19.79 26.28
CA ARG A 73 -1.48 -20.14 27.64
C ARG A 73 -2.62 -20.62 28.54
N MET A 74 -3.75 -19.92 28.50
CA MET A 74 -4.92 -20.27 29.34
C MET A 74 -5.65 -21.52 28.84
N ILE A 75 -5.59 -21.80 27.54
CA ILE A 75 -6.24 -22.93 26.88
C ILE A 75 -5.20 -23.63 26.00
N PRO A 76 -4.36 -24.51 26.58
CA PRO A 76 -3.44 -25.33 25.81
C PRO A 76 -4.19 -26.24 24.83
N ALA A 77 -3.68 -26.35 23.61
CA ALA A 77 -4.23 -27.21 22.56
C ALA A 77 -3.12 -27.56 21.55
N PRO A 78 -3.21 -28.73 20.87
CA PRO A 78 -2.26 -29.12 19.82
C PRO A 78 -2.18 -28.14 18.65
N GLU A 79 -1.14 -28.26 17.83
CA GLU A 79 -0.89 -27.35 16.70
C GLU A 79 -1.94 -27.49 15.59
N GLU A 80 -2.46 -28.69 15.39
CA GLU A 80 -3.47 -29.03 14.38
C GLU A 80 -4.87 -28.53 14.78
N TYR A 81 -5.05 -28.14 16.04
CA TYR A 81 -6.34 -27.64 16.52
C TYR A 81 -6.64 -26.26 15.94
N PRO A 82 -7.93 -25.90 15.82
CA PRO A 82 -8.35 -24.57 15.40
C PRO A 82 -7.63 -23.47 16.20
N ALA A 83 -7.27 -22.38 15.54
CA ALA A 83 -6.58 -21.26 16.18
C ALA A 83 -7.36 -20.72 17.38
N PHE A 84 -8.69 -20.65 17.27
CA PHE A 84 -9.58 -20.15 18.32
C PHE A 84 -10.43 -21.29 18.91
N VAL A 85 -10.12 -21.65 20.16
CA VAL A 85 -10.81 -22.72 20.91
C VAL A 85 -11.26 -22.23 22.28
N ILE A 86 -12.34 -22.82 22.77
CA ILE A 86 -12.86 -22.63 24.13
C ILE A 86 -12.89 -23.97 24.86
N LYS A 87 -12.73 -23.95 26.19
CA LYS A 87 -12.94 -25.13 27.03
C LYS A 87 -14.40 -25.17 27.48
N ARG A 88 -15.11 -26.25 27.19
CA ARG A 88 -16.50 -26.49 27.62
C ARG A 88 -16.63 -27.93 28.12
N ASN A 89 -17.11 -28.11 29.35
CA ASN A 89 -17.29 -29.42 30.00
C ASN A 89 -16.04 -30.32 29.88
N ALA A 90 -14.87 -29.76 30.24
CA ALA A 90 -13.55 -30.39 30.11
C ALA A 90 -13.05 -30.67 28.67
N SER A 91 -13.87 -30.52 27.63
CA SER A 91 -13.44 -30.69 26.23
C SER A 91 -13.08 -29.36 25.57
N LEU A 92 -12.10 -29.40 24.65
CA LEU A 92 -11.82 -28.30 23.74
C LEU A 92 -12.85 -28.28 22.61
N LYS A 93 -13.39 -27.09 22.31
CA LYS A 93 -14.33 -26.87 21.21
C LYS A 93 -13.89 -25.68 20.37
N THR A 94 -13.98 -25.82 19.05
CA THR A 94 -13.73 -24.72 18.12
C THR A 94 -14.75 -23.60 18.31
N VAL A 95 -14.30 -22.35 18.21
CA VAL A 95 -15.20 -21.20 18.16
C VAL A 95 -15.87 -21.16 16.79
N THR A 96 -17.19 -21.22 16.75
CA THR A 96 -17.93 -21.12 15.49
C THR A 96 -18.24 -19.68 15.11
N TYR A 97 -18.53 -19.46 13.82
CA TYR A 97 -18.96 -18.15 13.33
C TYR A 97 -20.21 -17.63 14.07
N LYS A 98 -21.20 -18.49 14.33
CA LYS A 98 -22.41 -18.12 15.09
C LYS A 98 -22.07 -17.63 16.48
N GLN A 99 -21.15 -18.29 17.17
CA GLN A 99 -20.69 -17.88 18.50
C GLN A 99 -19.95 -16.54 18.45
N PHE A 100 -19.03 -16.38 17.49
CA PHE A 100 -18.30 -15.13 17.30
C PHE A 100 -19.25 -13.96 17.01
N GLN A 101 -20.18 -14.12 16.06
CA GLN A 101 -21.13 -13.07 15.70
C GLN A 101 -22.08 -12.73 16.86
N SER A 102 -22.55 -13.73 17.61
CA SER A 102 -23.41 -13.49 18.78
C SER A 102 -22.66 -12.72 19.87
N LYS A 103 -21.40 -13.08 20.14
CA LYS A 103 -20.56 -12.37 21.11
C LYS A 103 -20.26 -10.95 20.67
N LEU A 104 -19.93 -10.75 19.39
CA LEU A 104 -19.72 -9.42 18.80
C LEU A 104 -20.95 -8.54 18.98
N LYS A 105 -22.14 -9.02 18.59
CA LYS A 105 -23.39 -8.26 18.72
C LYS A 105 -23.66 -7.87 20.17
N ARG A 106 -23.45 -8.80 21.11
CA ARG A 106 -23.59 -8.50 22.55
C ARG A 106 -22.64 -7.41 23.01
N ILE A 107 -21.35 -7.47 22.61
CA ILE A 107 -20.37 -6.44 22.97
C ILE A 107 -20.80 -5.08 22.40
N ILE A 108 -21.24 -5.03 21.14
CA ILE A 108 -21.71 -3.79 20.52
C ILE A 108 -22.91 -3.20 21.27
N SER A 109 -23.89 -4.02 21.67
CA SER A 109 -25.02 -3.56 22.49
C SER A 109 -24.57 -2.89 23.79
N LEU A 110 -23.55 -3.45 24.45
CA LEU A 110 -23.02 -2.89 25.70
C LEU A 110 -22.37 -1.51 25.50
N THR A 111 -22.05 -1.13 24.26
CA THR A 111 -21.55 0.20 23.94
C THR A 111 -22.65 1.22 23.58
N GLY A 112 -23.93 0.85 23.73
CA GLY A 112 -25.08 1.70 23.37
C GLY A 112 -25.32 1.83 21.87
N ARG A 113 -24.67 0.99 21.04
CA ARG A 113 -24.79 1.01 19.58
C ARG A 113 -25.73 -0.08 19.09
N ASP A 114 -26.41 0.16 17.97
CA ASP A 114 -27.30 -0.83 17.35
C ASP A 114 -26.49 -1.99 16.72
N PRO A 115 -26.56 -3.23 17.26
CA PRO A 115 -25.79 -4.37 16.74
C PRO A 115 -26.18 -4.81 15.33
N ARG A 116 -27.34 -4.40 14.82
CA ARG A 116 -27.80 -4.74 13.46
C ARG A 116 -26.92 -4.07 12.40
N LEU A 117 -26.29 -2.96 12.75
CA LEU A 117 -25.39 -2.21 11.87
C LEU A 117 -23.97 -2.79 11.82
N TYR A 118 -23.68 -3.81 12.64
CA TYR A 118 -22.35 -4.38 12.77
C TYR A 118 -22.31 -5.86 12.40
N SER A 119 -21.27 -6.23 11.67
CA SER A 119 -20.98 -7.61 11.33
C SER A 119 -19.47 -7.83 11.28
N THR A 120 -19.05 -9.06 10.98
CA THR A 120 -17.63 -9.34 10.77
C THR A 120 -17.06 -8.60 9.57
N HIS A 121 -17.90 -8.18 8.63
CA HIS A 121 -17.50 -7.35 7.51
C HIS A 121 -17.08 -5.94 7.96
N SER A 122 -17.64 -5.45 9.07
CA SER A 122 -17.28 -4.16 9.66
C SER A 122 -15.81 -4.10 10.06
N PHE A 123 -15.18 -5.22 10.45
CA PHE A 123 -13.74 -5.26 10.75
C PHE A 123 -12.86 -5.00 9.53
N ARG A 124 -13.28 -5.46 8.35
CA ARG A 124 -12.52 -5.19 7.11
C ARG A 124 -12.61 -3.72 6.73
N ARG A 125 -13.85 -3.21 6.72
CA ARG A 125 -14.11 -1.82 6.36
C ARG A 125 -13.45 -0.85 7.33
N GLY A 126 -13.65 -1.11 8.63
CA GLY A 126 -13.06 -0.34 9.71
C GLY A 126 -11.54 -0.46 9.75
N GLY A 127 -10.98 -1.65 9.58
CA GLY A 127 -9.53 -1.87 9.57
C GLY A 127 -8.82 -1.14 8.43
N ALA A 128 -9.36 -1.25 7.20
CA ALA A 128 -8.82 -0.52 6.05
C ALA A 128 -8.91 1.00 6.24
N SER A 129 -10.07 1.50 6.70
CA SER A 129 -10.27 2.92 6.97
C SER A 129 -9.34 3.43 8.06
N PHE A 130 -9.21 2.69 9.15
CA PHE A 130 -8.33 3.03 10.27
C PHE A 130 -6.86 3.05 9.87
N ALA A 131 -6.38 2.04 9.14
CA ALA A 131 -5.00 2.01 8.66
C ALA A 131 -4.70 3.20 7.74
N PHE A 132 -5.64 3.54 6.86
CA PHE A 132 -5.52 4.71 5.99
C PHE A 132 -5.48 6.03 6.79
N GLN A 133 -6.38 6.19 7.77
CA GLN A 133 -6.40 7.34 8.69
C GLN A 133 -5.11 7.46 9.51
N ALA A 134 -4.53 6.32 9.89
CA ALA A 134 -3.24 6.22 10.56
C ALA A 134 -2.05 6.47 9.61
N ARG A 135 -2.31 6.87 8.35
CA ARG A 135 -1.30 7.18 7.32
C ARG A 135 -0.41 5.98 6.96
N VAL A 136 -0.93 4.76 7.11
CA VAL A 136 -0.27 3.57 6.58
C VAL A 136 -0.28 3.69 5.04
N PRO A 137 0.88 3.50 4.36
CA PRO A 137 0.93 3.50 2.91
C PRO A 137 -0.12 2.58 2.29
N SER A 138 -0.76 3.06 1.23
CA SER A 138 -1.83 2.38 0.50
C SER A 138 -1.43 0.96 0.07
N GLU A 139 -0.18 0.81 -0.36
CA GLU A 139 0.44 -0.45 -0.79
C GLU A 139 0.52 -1.45 0.37
N LEU A 140 0.87 -0.98 1.58
CA LEU A 140 0.91 -1.83 2.76
C LEU A 140 -0.49 -2.25 3.22
N ILE A 141 -1.48 -1.35 3.12
CA ILE A 141 -2.89 -1.70 3.37
C ILE A 141 -3.33 -2.78 2.37
N GLN A 142 -3.04 -2.56 1.09
CA GLN A 142 -3.38 -3.49 0.01
C GLN A 142 -2.76 -4.88 0.22
N LEU A 143 -1.46 -4.93 0.54
CA LEU A 143 -0.73 -6.16 0.86
C LEU A 143 -1.30 -6.86 2.09
N HIS A 144 -1.57 -6.10 3.17
CA HIS A 144 -2.03 -6.67 4.43
C HIS A 144 -3.41 -7.32 4.31
N GLY A 145 -4.34 -6.74 3.54
CA GLY A 145 -5.63 -7.36 3.27
C GLY A 145 -5.64 -8.32 2.08
N ASP A 146 -4.51 -8.52 1.42
CA ASP A 146 -4.34 -9.41 0.27
C ASP A 146 -5.37 -9.10 -0.84
N TRP A 147 -5.38 -7.82 -1.23
CA TRP A 147 -6.19 -7.25 -2.30
C TRP A 147 -5.39 -7.19 -3.61
N ALA A 148 -5.90 -7.82 -4.67
CA ALA A 148 -5.25 -7.81 -5.98
C ALA A 148 -5.29 -6.45 -6.69
N SER A 149 -6.18 -5.55 -6.27
CA SER A 149 -6.37 -4.24 -6.89
C SER A 149 -6.82 -3.18 -5.88
N ASP A 150 -7.12 -1.99 -6.40
CA ASP A 150 -7.74 -0.86 -5.71
C ASP A 150 -9.12 -1.15 -5.09
N ALA A 151 -9.61 -2.39 -5.13
CA ALA A 151 -10.84 -2.81 -4.46
C ALA A 151 -10.86 -2.46 -2.96
N TYR A 152 -9.71 -2.29 -2.31
CA TYR A 152 -9.68 -1.85 -0.91
C TYR A 152 -10.21 -0.41 -0.74
N LYS A 153 -10.09 0.45 -1.75
CA LYS A 153 -10.55 1.85 -1.73
C LYS A 153 -12.07 1.95 -1.52
N LEU A 154 -12.84 0.97 -1.98
CA LEU A 154 -14.29 0.88 -1.75
C LEU A 154 -14.66 0.72 -0.26
N TYR A 155 -13.71 0.29 0.57
CA TYR A 155 -13.91 0.18 2.01
C TYR A 155 -13.62 1.48 2.76
N LEU A 156 -12.93 2.43 2.13
CA LEU A 156 -12.60 3.70 2.75
C LEU A 156 -13.86 4.57 2.83
N ASN A 157 -14.18 5.06 4.03
CA ASN A 157 -15.26 6.00 4.24
C ASN A 157 -14.75 7.20 5.04
N PHE A 158 -14.97 8.40 4.52
CA PHE A 158 -14.48 9.63 5.13
C PHE A 158 -15.62 10.64 5.25
N THR A 159 -15.70 11.28 6.40
CA THR A 159 -16.47 12.51 6.58
C THR A 159 -15.80 13.66 5.82
N MET A 160 -16.55 14.73 5.54
CA MET A 160 -16.00 15.92 4.89
C MET A 160 -14.89 16.57 5.73
N GLN A 161 -15.03 16.53 7.06
CA GLN A 161 -14.03 17.02 8.00
C GLN A 161 -12.71 16.24 7.88
N GLU A 162 -12.79 14.91 7.86
CA GLU A 162 -11.59 14.06 7.69
C GLU A 162 -10.94 14.28 6.33
N ARG A 163 -11.74 14.41 5.25
CA ARG A 163 -11.21 14.74 3.92
C ARG A 163 -10.46 16.07 3.93
N ASN A 164 -11.04 17.11 4.51
CA ASN A 164 -10.40 18.43 4.59
C ASN A 164 -9.11 18.38 5.40
N TYR A 165 -9.11 17.71 6.55
CA TYR A 165 -7.91 17.53 7.37
C TYR A 165 -6.81 16.76 6.62
N LEU A 166 -7.15 15.65 5.97
CA LEU A 166 -6.20 14.85 5.21
C LEU A 166 -5.60 15.65 4.06
N LEU A 167 -6.43 16.37 3.29
CA LEU A 167 -5.98 17.28 2.25
C LEU A 167 -5.05 18.34 2.83
N GLN A 168 -5.46 19.07 3.88
CA GLN A 168 -4.61 20.09 4.51
C GLN A 168 -3.30 19.55 5.11
N SER A 169 -3.24 18.28 5.50
CA SER A 169 -2.04 17.68 6.08
C SER A 169 -1.08 17.10 5.05
N GLN A 170 -1.57 16.68 3.88
CA GLN A 170 -0.74 16.11 2.81
C GLN A 170 -0.42 17.11 1.69
N TRP A 171 -1.32 18.07 1.45
CA TRP A 171 -1.15 19.14 0.48
C TRP A 171 -0.05 20.17 0.78
N PRO A 172 0.46 20.40 2.02
CA PRO A 172 1.51 21.38 2.26
C PRO A 172 2.80 21.06 1.50
N ASN A 173 3.11 19.78 1.26
CA ASN A 173 4.25 19.38 0.43
C ASN A 173 4.05 19.79 -1.04
N PHE A 174 2.81 19.76 -1.54
CA PHE A 174 2.48 20.27 -2.87
C PHE A 174 2.46 21.80 -2.90
N TYR A 175 1.78 22.43 -1.95
CA TYR A 175 1.67 23.89 -1.86
C TYR A 175 3.05 24.55 -1.73
N ASN A 176 3.95 24.02 -0.91
CA ASN A 176 5.31 24.53 -0.78
C ASN A 176 6.11 24.44 -2.08
N ILE A 177 5.92 23.37 -2.87
CA ILE A 177 6.54 23.26 -4.20
C ILE A 177 5.99 24.33 -5.13
N PHE A 178 4.68 24.49 -5.20
CA PHE A 178 4.04 25.47 -6.08
C PHE A 178 4.30 26.92 -5.64
N SER A 179 4.30 27.22 -4.34
CA SER A 179 4.59 28.56 -3.82
C SER A 179 6.06 28.95 -4.00
N ASP A 180 6.98 28.00 -3.87
CA ASP A 180 8.41 28.23 -4.11
C ASP A 180 8.73 28.35 -5.61
N ILE A 181 7.85 27.83 -6.49
CA ILE A 181 7.92 27.98 -7.96
C ILE A 181 7.33 29.32 -8.42
N THR A 182 6.24 29.82 -7.82
CA THR A 182 5.54 31.03 -8.30
C THR A 182 6.39 32.30 -8.33
N ASN A 183 7.47 32.39 -7.55
CA ASN A 183 8.36 33.55 -7.53
C ASN A 183 9.75 33.26 -8.15
N LYS A 184 9.94 32.13 -8.83
CA LYS A 184 11.24 31.75 -9.42
C LYS A 184 11.10 31.45 -10.90
N HIS A 185 12.17 31.71 -11.65
CA HIS A 185 12.23 31.35 -13.07
C HIS A 185 12.33 29.83 -13.22
N VAL A 186 11.38 29.28 -13.98
CA VAL A 186 11.24 27.84 -14.22
C VAL A 186 11.38 27.54 -15.70
N LEU A 187 12.26 26.60 -16.04
CA LEU A 187 12.39 26.07 -17.38
C LEU A 187 11.56 24.78 -17.51
N VAL A 188 10.63 24.73 -18.46
CA VAL A 188 9.88 23.50 -18.78
C VAL A 188 10.38 22.95 -20.11
N LEU A 189 10.93 21.73 -20.08
CA LEU A 189 11.34 20.98 -21.25
C LEU A 189 10.30 19.90 -21.52
N SER A 190 9.64 19.93 -22.67
CA SER A 190 8.58 18.96 -22.99
C SER A 190 8.40 18.75 -24.49
N ASP A 191 7.47 17.89 -24.87
CA ASP A 191 7.09 17.70 -26.26
C ASP A 191 6.19 18.84 -26.78
N SER A 192 5.55 18.65 -27.93
CA SER A 192 4.67 19.66 -28.52
C SER A 192 3.50 20.06 -27.62
N ILE A 193 3.12 19.27 -26.61
CA ILE A 193 2.02 19.58 -25.68
C ILE A 193 2.29 20.87 -24.92
N CYS A 194 3.55 21.16 -24.54
CA CYS A 194 3.82 22.37 -23.77
C CYS A 194 3.64 23.66 -24.57
N LYS A 195 3.55 23.60 -25.91
CA LYS A 195 3.18 24.78 -26.72
C LYS A 195 1.79 25.32 -26.38
N HIS A 196 0.94 24.49 -25.76
CA HIS A 196 -0.40 24.87 -25.31
C HIS A 196 -0.45 25.35 -23.86
N LEU A 197 0.66 25.32 -23.12
CA LEU A 197 0.74 25.74 -21.72
C LEU A 197 1.07 27.25 -21.56
N SER A 198 0.77 28.07 -22.57
CA SER A 198 1.08 29.51 -22.57
C SER A 198 0.31 30.27 -21.47
N GLY A 199 0.89 31.39 -21.01
CA GLY A 199 0.22 32.33 -20.09
C GLY A 199 0.61 32.24 -18.60
N ILE A 200 1.56 31.38 -18.22
CA ILE A 200 2.07 31.31 -16.84
C ILE A 200 3.30 32.23 -16.73
N SER A 201 3.14 33.38 -16.05
CA SER A 201 4.20 34.37 -15.87
C SER A 201 5.28 33.84 -14.93
N ASN A 202 6.51 33.58 -15.43
CA ASN A 202 7.71 33.01 -14.78
C ASN A 202 8.18 31.64 -15.35
N MET A 203 7.47 31.09 -16.34
CA MET A 203 7.82 29.83 -16.99
C MET A 203 8.32 30.04 -18.42
N ASP A 204 9.53 29.59 -18.70
CA ASP A 204 10.06 29.47 -20.06
C ASP A 204 9.81 28.05 -20.58
N LEU A 205 9.05 27.95 -21.68
CA LEU A 205 8.62 26.69 -22.27
C LEU A 205 9.50 26.39 -23.49
N GLN A 206 10.22 25.26 -23.46
CA GLN A 206 10.98 24.77 -24.61
C GLN A 206 10.42 23.43 -25.08
N ALA A 207 9.75 23.46 -26.22
CA ALA A 207 9.14 22.29 -26.85
C ALA A 207 10.13 21.62 -27.82
N TYR A 208 10.33 20.31 -27.66
CA TYR A 208 11.11 19.50 -28.59
C TYR A 208 10.26 18.36 -29.15
N SER A 209 10.21 18.23 -30.47
CA SER A 209 9.44 17.14 -31.10
C SER A 209 9.92 15.78 -30.60
N GLY A 210 9.01 15.03 -29.98
CA GLY A 210 9.29 13.71 -29.40
C GLY A 210 10.19 13.69 -28.17
N ALA A 211 10.42 14.84 -27.51
CA ALA A 211 11.31 15.08 -26.36
C ALA A 211 11.82 13.82 -25.64
N ARG A 212 12.90 13.24 -26.18
CA ARG A 212 13.62 12.12 -25.57
C ARG A 212 14.64 12.61 -24.57
N ILE A 213 14.95 11.80 -23.56
CA ILE A 213 16.04 12.06 -22.60
C ILE A 213 17.35 12.30 -23.36
N SER A 214 17.64 11.46 -24.36
CA SER A 214 18.84 11.60 -25.20
C SER A 214 18.89 12.90 -26.00
N THR A 215 17.74 13.39 -26.47
CA THR A 215 17.65 14.69 -27.17
C THR A 215 17.97 15.84 -26.22
N ILE A 216 17.44 15.80 -25.00
CA ILE A 216 17.71 16.82 -23.98
C ILE A 216 19.19 16.81 -23.59
N LYS A 217 19.78 15.63 -23.35
CA LYS A 217 21.22 15.49 -23.07
C LYS A 217 22.07 16.11 -24.17
N LYS A 218 21.79 15.76 -25.43
CA LYS A 218 22.52 16.29 -26.59
C LYS A 218 22.45 17.82 -26.65
N LYS A 219 21.27 18.40 -26.41
CA LYS A 219 21.10 19.87 -26.40
C LYS A 219 21.82 20.55 -25.26
N LEU A 220 21.88 19.93 -24.08
CA LEU A 220 22.70 20.40 -22.96
C LEU A 220 24.20 20.35 -23.32
N ASP A 221 24.66 19.27 -23.95
CA ASP A 221 26.06 19.14 -24.40
C ASP A 221 26.42 20.17 -25.47
N GLN A 222 25.48 20.50 -26.35
CA GLN A 222 25.63 21.52 -27.39
C GLN A 222 25.47 22.96 -26.86
N GLY A 223 25.13 23.15 -25.59
CA GLY A 223 24.89 24.47 -25.00
C GLY A 223 23.60 25.15 -25.47
N GLU A 224 22.71 24.44 -26.15
CA GLU A 224 21.42 24.96 -26.62
C GLU A 224 20.42 25.18 -25.47
N ILE A 225 20.59 24.44 -24.37
CA ILE A 225 19.82 24.63 -23.13
C ILE A 225 20.72 25.31 -22.10
N ASN A 226 20.51 26.60 -21.89
CA ASN A 226 21.17 27.34 -20.84
C ASN A 226 20.38 27.24 -19.52
N LEU A 227 21.03 26.76 -18.46
CA LEU A 227 20.42 26.55 -17.14
C LEU A 227 20.72 27.69 -16.15
N SER A 228 21.54 28.68 -16.51
CA SER A 228 22.08 29.67 -15.56
C SER A 228 21.01 30.53 -14.89
N ASN A 229 19.91 30.79 -15.59
CA ASN A 229 18.87 31.73 -15.17
C ASN A 229 17.68 31.05 -14.47
N TYR A 230 17.74 29.73 -14.27
CA TYR A 230 16.61 28.96 -13.78
C TYR A 230 16.89 28.37 -12.40
N SER A 231 15.95 28.57 -11.48
CA SER A 231 15.98 27.90 -10.16
C SER A 231 15.41 26.48 -10.25
N TYR A 232 14.50 26.27 -11.18
CA TYR A 232 13.79 25.02 -11.39
C TYR A 232 13.85 24.61 -12.85
N CYS A 233 14.01 23.31 -13.10
CA CYS A 233 13.72 22.72 -14.39
C CYS A 233 12.71 21.59 -14.22
N LEU A 234 11.62 21.65 -14.99
CA LEU A 234 10.63 20.59 -15.10
C LEU A 234 10.82 19.93 -16.46
N ILE A 235 11.08 18.63 -16.47
CA ILE A 235 11.13 17.84 -17.69
C ILE A 235 9.90 16.96 -17.75
N HIS A 236 9.08 17.15 -18.79
CA HIS A 236 7.99 16.24 -19.09
C HIS A 236 8.40 15.37 -20.29
N VAL A 237 8.70 14.10 -19.99
CA VAL A 237 9.14 13.10 -20.96
C VAL A 237 7.99 12.15 -21.26
N GLY A 238 7.52 12.14 -22.50
CA GLY A 238 6.42 11.28 -22.96
C GLY A 238 6.81 9.81 -23.11
N THR A 239 5.94 9.00 -23.72
CA THR A 239 6.14 7.56 -23.93
C THR A 239 7.27 7.21 -24.91
N ASN A 240 7.86 8.20 -25.59
CA ASN A 240 8.86 8.02 -26.64
C ASN A 240 10.23 7.51 -26.16
N ASP A 241 10.47 7.50 -24.85
CA ASP A 241 11.66 6.95 -24.20
C ASP A 241 11.45 5.49 -23.72
N VAL A 242 10.23 4.97 -23.85
CA VAL A 242 9.88 3.59 -23.49
C VAL A 242 10.04 2.69 -24.73
N ARG A 243 11.28 2.39 -25.13
CA ARG A 243 11.52 1.56 -26.33
C ARG A 243 11.52 0.05 -26.07
N ASP A 244 11.95 -0.37 -24.90
CA ASP A 244 12.17 -1.79 -24.55
C ASP A 244 11.51 -2.20 -23.23
N PHE A 245 10.66 -1.34 -22.66
CA PHE A 245 10.03 -1.52 -21.35
C PHE A 245 11.03 -1.75 -20.19
N SER A 246 12.34 -1.51 -20.40
CA SER A 246 13.35 -1.70 -19.37
C SER A 246 13.37 -0.52 -18.42
N VAL A 247 12.73 -0.69 -17.26
CA VAL A 247 12.71 0.31 -16.19
C VAL A 247 14.13 0.67 -15.74
N ASP A 248 15.04 -0.31 -15.66
CA ASP A 248 16.43 -0.09 -15.22
C ASP A 248 17.21 0.83 -16.16
N ARG A 249 17.05 0.66 -17.48
CA ARG A 249 17.69 1.53 -18.48
C ARG A 249 17.14 2.95 -18.40
N ILE A 250 15.83 3.10 -18.25
CA ILE A 250 15.19 4.41 -18.09
C ILE A 250 15.70 5.11 -16.81
N ILE A 251 15.82 4.39 -15.71
CA ILE A 251 16.40 4.92 -14.46
C ILE A 251 17.85 5.34 -14.65
N ALA A 252 18.66 4.55 -15.37
CA ALA A 252 20.04 4.89 -15.67
C ALA A 252 20.13 6.17 -16.51
N ASP A 253 19.30 6.30 -17.55
CA ASP A 253 19.21 7.50 -18.39
C ASP A 253 18.83 8.74 -17.58
N PHE A 254 17.86 8.62 -16.66
CA PHE A 254 17.51 9.71 -15.76
C PHE A 254 18.65 10.07 -14.82
N ARG A 255 19.35 9.09 -14.23
CA ARG A 255 20.50 9.37 -13.35
C ARG A 255 21.59 10.14 -14.08
N GLU A 256 21.94 9.73 -15.30
CA GLU A 256 22.91 10.45 -16.12
C GLU A 256 22.45 11.88 -16.43
N LEU A 257 21.16 12.07 -16.73
CA LEU A 257 20.59 13.39 -16.92
C LEU A 257 20.69 14.25 -15.65
N PHE A 258 20.36 13.70 -14.47
CA PHE A 258 20.50 14.38 -13.18
C PHE A 258 21.94 14.83 -12.93
N VAL A 259 22.91 13.94 -13.16
CA VAL A 259 24.35 14.26 -13.00
C VAL A 259 24.73 15.40 -13.93
N LYS A 260 24.30 15.37 -15.20
CA LYS A 260 24.59 16.43 -16.17
C LYS A 260 23.98 17.78 -15.78
N PHE A 261 22.72 17.79 -15.34
CA PHE A 261 22.08 19.00 -14.84
C PHE A 261 22.83 19.59 -13.65
N LYS A 262 23.23 18.75 -12.69
CA LYS A 262 23.98 19.20 -11.52
C LYS A 262 25.39 19.67 -11.84
N SER A 263 26.05 19.11 -12.85
CA SER A 263 27.35 19.62 -13.29
C SER A 263 27.26 20.98 -13.98
N LEU A 264 26.17 21.23 -14.73
CA LEU A 264 25.95 22.50 -15.44
C LEU A 264 25.37 23.60 -14.55
N SER A 265 24.52 23.23 -13.59
CA SER A 265 23.93 24.16 -12.61
C SER A 265 23.73 23.43 -11.27
N PRO A 266 24.70 23.52 -10.33
CA PRO A 266 24.63 22.82 -9.05
C PRO A 266 23.38 23.16 -8.23
N HIS A 267 22.90 24.40 -8.34
CA HIS A 267 21.78 24.93 -7.57
C HIS A 267 20.40 24.63 -8.17
N ILE A 268 20.32 24.16 -9.41
CA ILE A 268 19.02 23.89 -10.05
C ILE A 268 18.28 22.74 -9.36
N LYS A 269 16.98 22.91 -9.13
CA LYS A 269 16.09 21.84 -8.67
C LYS A 269 15.42 21.19 -9.89
N LEU A 270 15.70 19.91 -10.11
CA LEU A 270 15.19 19.17 -11.27
C LEU A 270 14.00 18.29 -10.88
N TYR A 271 12.88 18.47 -11.58
CA TYR A 271 11.68 17.64 -11.49
C TYR A 271 11.48 16.94 -12.83
N ILE A 272 11.22 15.63 -12.78
CA ILE A 272 10.95 14.83 -13.98
C ILE A 272 9.56 14.22 -13.85
N SER A 273 8.72 14.50 -14.82
CA SER A 273 7.42 13.87 -15.03
C SER A 273 7.56 12.94 -16.24
N SER A 274 7.36 11.64 -16.04
CA SER A 274 7.41 10.68 -17.14
C SER A 274 6.45 9.52 -16.92
N ILE A 275 6.00 8.93 -18.03
CA ILE A 275 5.22 7.69 -18.02
C ILE A 275 6.21 6.53 -18.08
N LEU A 276 6.44 5.90 -16.92
CA LEU A 276 7.19 4.65 -16.88
C LEU A 276 6.29 3.49 -17.33
N PRO A 277 6.82 2.53 -18.11
CA PRO A 277 6.12 1.28 -18.35
C PRO A 277 5.83 0.62 -17.01
N ARG A 278 4.67 -0.05 -16.91
CA ARG A 278 4.42 -0.93 -15.77
C ARG A 278 5.57 -1.93 -15.73
N PRO A 279 6.23 -2.14 -14.58
CA PRO A 279 7.15 -3.26 -14.43
C PRO A 279 6.42 -4.51 -14.92
N VAL A 280 7.05 -5.31 -15.78
CA VAL A 280 6.49 -6.63 -16.09
C VAL A 280 6.30 -7.29 -14.74
N ASP A 281 5.07 -7.67 -14.40
CA ASP A 281 4.81 -8.43 -13.19
C ASP A 281 5.78 -9.61 -13.26
N PHE A 282 6.84 -9.60 -12.44
CA PHE A 282 7.70 -10.76 -12.34
C PHE A 282 6.75 -11.91 -12.05
N ASP A 283 6.72 -12.89 -12.94
CA ASP A 283 6.01 -14.11 -12.67
C ASP A 283 6.64 -14.68 -11.40
N LEU A 284 5.95 -14.48 -10.27
CA LEU A 284 6.42 -14.87 -8.94
C LEU A 284 6.49 -16.41 -8.82
N THR A 285 6.23 -17.14 -9.91
CA THR A 285 6.51 -18.57 -10.10
C THR A 285 8.02 -18.88 -10.08
N GLY A 286 8.89 -17.88 -10.28
CA GLY A 286 10.35 -18.06 -10.39
C GLY A 286 11.16 -18.05 -9.09
N PHE A 287 10.62 -17.59 -7.95
CA PHE A 287 11.31 -17.69 -6.65
C PHE A 287 11.08 -19.07 -6.04
N LYS A 288 11.68 -20.10 -6.63
CA LYS A 288 11.99 -21.33 -5.90
C LYS A 288 13.13 -20.98 -4.94
N CYS A 289 12.86 -21.07 -3.63
CA CYS A 289 13.87 -21.08 -2.59
C CYS A 289 15.00 -22.05 -2.98
N ALA A 290 16.23 -21.57 -2.94
CA ALA A 290 17.32 -22.38 -2.41
C ALA A 290 17.13 -22.49 -0.89
#